data_AF-A0ABD4RKT4-F1
#
_entry.id   AF-A0ABD4RKT4-F1
#
_cell.length_a   1.000
_cell.length_b   1.000
_cell.length_c   1.000
_cell.angle_alpha   90.00
_cell.angle_beta   90.00
_cell.angle_gamma   90.00
#
_symmetry.space_group_name_H-M   'P 1'
#
loop_
_entity.id
_entity.type
_entity.pdbx_description
1 polymer ?
#
loop_
_entity_poly.entity_id
_entity_poly.type
_entity_poly.pdbx_seq_one_letter_code
_entity_poly.pdbx_strand_id
1 'polypeptide(L)' 'MGNKNELEQRMIELKLEKRELVLTGKSTVKIDKLIDELEKSIKELNNVYN' A
#
# COMPACT_ATOMS: atom_id res chain seq x y z
N MET A 1 -8.41 -14.15 -9.78
CA MET A 1 -8.65 -12.86 -9.12
C MET A 1 -8.22 -12.88 -7.63
N GLY A 2 -7.10 -13.53 -7.28
CA GLY A 2 -6.59 -13.57 -5.88
C GLY A 2 -5.65 -12.40 -5.55
N ASN A 3 -4.71 -12.10 -6.45
CA ASN A 3 -3.63 -11.14 -6.17
C ASN A 3 -4.09 -9.68 -5.99
N LYS A 4 -5.18 -9.25 -6.66
CA LYS A 4 -5.63 -7.85 -6.56
C LYS A 4 -6.27 -7.53 -5.21
N ASN A 5 -7.12 -8.43 -4.70
CA ASN A 5 -7.77 -8.24 -3.40
C ASN A 5 -6.75 -8.25 -2.25
N GLU A 6 -5.73 -9.10 -2.33
CA GLU A 6 -4.66 -9.15 -1.34
C GLU A 6 -3.84 -7.86 -1.32
N LEU A 7 -3.52 -7.31 -2.50
CA LEU A 7 -2.82 -6.01 -2.60
C LEU A 7 -3.70 -4.86 -2.10
N GLU A 8 -4.99 -4.84 -2.42
CA GLU A 8 -5.90 -3.81 -1.91
C GLU A 8 -6.04 -3.90 -0.38
N GLN A 9 -6.11 -5.10 0.18
CA GLN A 9 -6.13 -5.30 1.63
C GLN A 9 -4.83 -4.85 2.29
N ARG A 10 -3.68 -5.19 1.70
CA ARG A 10 -2.36 -4.75 2.19
C ARG A 10 -2.20 -3.22 2.13
N MET A 11 -2.78 -2.57 1.13
CA MET A 11 -2.82 -1.11 1.03
C MET A 11 -3.57 -0.47 2.20
N ILE A 12 -4.70 -1.05 2.60
CA ILE A 12 -5.50 -0.57 3.74
C ILE A 12 -4.69 -0.70 5.03
N GLU A 13 -4.04 -1.85 5.26
CA GLU A 13 -3.18 -2.07 6.43
C GLU A 13 -2.06 -1.03 6.54
N LEU A 14 -1.33 -0.80 5.45
CA LEU A 14 -0.24 0.17 5.43
C LEU A 14 -0.73 1.61 5.70
N LYS A 15 -1.92 1.98 5.21
CA LYS A 15 -2.52 3.29 5.48
C LYS A 15 -2.93 3.45 6.94
N LEU A 16 -3.42 2.39 7.58
CA LEU A 16 -3.75 2.38 9.01
C LEU A 16 -2.48 2.50 9.86
N GLU A 17 -1.47 1.69 9.56
CA GLU A 17 -0.17 1.72 10.25
C GLU A 17 0.51 3.09 10.10
N LYS A 18 0.48 3.69 8.91
CA LYS A 18 0.94 5.07 8.69
C LYS A 18 0.28 6.04 9.64
N ARG A 19 -1.04 5.92 9.82
CA ARG A 19 -1.82 6.82 10.67
C ARG A 19 -1.40 6.70 12.13
N GLU A 20 -1.17 5.49 12.62
CA GLU A 20 -0.64 5.27 13.97
C GLU A 20 0.77 5.86 14.16
N LEU A 21 1.66 5.69 13.17
CA LEU A 21 3.00 6.29 13.23
C LEU A 21 2.93 7.82 13.27
N VAL A 22 2.08 8.44 12.45
CA VAL A 22 1.87 9.90 12.48
C VAL A 22 1.37 10.36 13.83
N LEU A 23 0.36 9.67 14.38
CA LEU A 23 -0.22 10.02 15.68
C LEU A 23 0.79 9.88 16.83
N THR A 24 1.73 8.95 16.71
CA THR A 24 2.81 8.73 17.70
C THR A 24 4.06 9.55 17.42
N GLY A 25 4.05 10.44 16.40
CA GLY A 25 5.19 11.28 16.03
C GLY A 25 6.38 10.51 15.45
N LYS A 26 6.16 9.28 14.97
CA LYS A 26 7.19 8.42 14.39
C LYS A 26 7.33 8.66 12.88
N SER A 27 8.51 8.33 12.35
CA SER A 27 8.79 8.44 10.91
C SER A 27 7.94 7.47 10.09
N THR A 28 7.32 7.97 9.02
CA THR A 28 6.51 7.18 8.08
C THR A 28 7.24 6.79 6.80
N VAL A 29 8.50 7.23 6.63
CA VAL A 29 9.24 7.13 5.34
C VAL A 29 9.28 5.71 4.78
N LYS A 30 9.37 4.69 5.64
CA LYS A 30 9.34 3.29 5.21
C LYS A 30 7.95 2.88 4.71
N ILE A 31 6.89 3.28 5.40
CA ILE A 31 5.51 2.97 5.00
C ILE A 31 5.15 3.71 3.72
N ASP A 32 5.60 4.95 3.57
CA ASP A 32 5.38 5.73 2.35
C ASP A 32 5.97 5.02 1.12
N LYS A 33 7.21 4.53 1.22
CA LYS A 33 7.83 3.73 0.15
C LYS A 33 7.07 2.45 -0.17
N LEU A 34 6.63 1.73 0.87
CA LEU A 34 5.87 0.49 0.69
C LEU A 34 4.53 0.75 0.01
N ILE A 35 3.83 1.84 0.35
CA ILE A 35 2.60 2.26 -0.32
C ILE A 35 2.88 2.55 -1.80
N ASP A 36 3.91 3.33 -2.11
CA ASP A 36 4.27 3.67 -3.50
C ASP A 36 4.59 2.42 -4.35
N GLU A 37 5.31 1.45 -3.79
CA GLU A 37 5.62 0.18 -4.46
C GLU A 37 4.34 -0.65 -4.71
N LEU A 38 3.43 -0.66 -3.75
CA LEU A 38 2.18 -1.39 -3.85
C LEU A 38 1.22 -0.76 -4.86
N GLU A 39 1.16 0.59 -4.92
CA GLU A 39 0.39 1.32 -5.95
C GLU A 39 0.90 1.00 -7.35
N LYS A 40 2.22 0.95 -7.55
CA LYS A 40 2.82 0.53 -8.83
C LYS A 40 2.42 -0.89 -9.20
N SER A 41 2.50 -1.82 -8.25
CA SER A 41 2.14 -3.23 -8.47
C SER A 41 0.66 -3.39 -8.87
N ILE A 42 -0.24 -2.66 -8.21
CA ILE A 42 -1.68 -2.65 -8.56
C ILE A 42 -1.89 -2.05 -9.95
N LYS A 43 -1.19 -0.96 -10.27
CA LYS A 43 -1.29 -0.32 -11.59
C LYS A 43 -0.77 -1.22 -12.71
N GLU A 44 0.34 -1.92 -12.50
CA GLU A 44 0.89 -2.89 -13.44
C GLU A 44 -0.08 -4.05 -13.67
N LEU A 45 -0.64 -4.64 -12.60
CA LEU A 45 -1.67 -5.66 -12.74
C LEU A 45 -2.87 -5.16 -13.54
N ASN A 46 -3.39 -3.97 -13.25
CA ASN A 46 -4.52 -3.42 -14.00
C ASN A 46 -4.16 -3.15 -15.48
N ASN A 47 -2.92 -2.80 -15.80
CA ASN A 47 -2.46 -2.61 -17.19
C ASN A 47 -2.24 -3.93 -17.93
N VAL A 48 -1.89 -5.02 -17.24
CA VAL A 48 -1.72 -6.35 -17.85
C VAL A 48 -3.05 -7.01 -18.21
N TYR A 49 -4.15 -6.60 -17.57
CA TYR A 49 -5.50 -7.12 -17.81
C TYR A 49 -6.41 -6.17 -18.65
N ASN A 50 -5.86 -5.10 -19.23
CA ASN A 50 -6.52 -4.23 -20.22
C ASN A 50 -5.95 -4.48 -21.62
#